data_AF-A0A2S7CRA6-F1
#
_entry.id   AF-A0A2S7CRA6-F1
#
_cell.length_a   1.000
_cell.length_b   1.000
_cell.length_c   1.000
_cell.angle_alpha   90.00
_cell.angle_beta   90.00
_cell.angle_gamma   90.00
#
_symmetry.space_group_name_H-M   'P 1'
#
loop_
_entity.id
_entity.type
_entity.pdbx_description
1 polymer ?
#
loop_
_entity_poly.entity_id
_entity_poly.type
_entity_poly.pdbx_seq_one_letter_code
_entity_poly.pdbx_strand_id
1 'polypeptide(L)'
;MVVLLGGCHPDAGAALPTPAAQQTAEPDPVDQAALAKALSALQPQRPGVTDLYVVGFAGDASDDVFRNETLYLKQLFEQRFDARGRVVALVNNPDNLGEQPYAPLATYDNLYDTLAAVGKRMDRKEDALLLFVTTHGTEDHTLYVQVDGNEEDFISPQDLRTALDDAGIDHRIIVLSACYSGGFIPALRSPDTLILTAARADRPSFGCGNTSNATYFGQAWLIDAMNQSDDSLAAFTMAKAAITAREKQDGELPSLPQQSLGKRIAPVLARWRAGLTPGPAVAYPYPPVAPAVDAGADLDDSGDPAPAPERANDRSPAPKTAAPGTRSPATPTP
;
A
#
# COMPACT_ATOMS: atom_id res chain seq x y z
N MET A 1 4.17 -2.44 27.61
CA MET A 1 4.21 -3.45 26.52
C MET A 1 2.93 -3.25 25.73
N VAL A 2 2.96 -2.31 24.80
CA VAL A 2 1.83 -2.01 23.91
C VAL A 2 1.96 -2.99 22.76
N VAL A 3 1.01 -3.92 22.66
CA VAL A 3 0.89 -4.81 21.52
C VAL A 3 0.39 -3.94 20.37
N LEU A 4 1.27 -3.64 19.40
CA LEU A 4 0.83 -3.14 18.10
C LEU A 4 0.02 -4.27 17.48
N LEU A 5 -1.31 -4.10 17.46
CA LEU A 5 -2.19 -4.98 16.71
C LEU A 5 -1.80 -4.81 15.25
N GLY A 6 -1.13 -5.82 14.68
CA GLY A 6 -0.93 -5.92 13.24
C GLY A 6 -2.27 -5.69 12.57
N GLY A 7 -2.31 -4.76 11.60
CA GLY A 7 -3.50 -4.33 10.88
C GLY A 7 -4.07 -5.40 9.95
N CYS A 8 -4.27 -6.62 10.45
CA CYS A 8 -5.21 -7.54 9.84
C CYS A 8 -6.59 -6.89 9.93
N HIS A 9 -7.21 -6.62 8.79
CA HIS A 9 -8.57 -6.11 8.75
C HIS A 9 -9.47 -7.12 9.51
N PRO A 10 -10.15 -6.71 10.61
CA PRO A 10 -10.85 -7.65 11.50
C PRO A 10 -12.03 -8.37 10.82
N ASP A 11 -12.48 -7.88 9.66
CA ASP A 11 -13.52 -8.52 8.83
C ASP A 11 -12.96 -9.36 7.66
N ALA A 12 -11.64 -9.49 7.48
CA ALA A 12 -11.03 -10.32 6.44
C ALA A 12 -11.13 -11.84 6.70
N GLY A 13 -11.80 -12.25 7.78
CA GLY A 13 -12.05 -13.65 8.16
C GLY A 13 -13.53 -14.05 8.17
N ALA A 14 -14.44 -13.19 7.70
CA ALA A 14 -15.85 -13.56 7.54
C ALA A 14 -16.05 -14.23 6.17
N ALA A 15 -16.65 -15.43 6.16
CA ALA A 15 -17.01 -16.14 4.95
C ALA A 15 -17.71 -15.19 3.94
N LEU A 16 -17.18 -15.14 2.72
CA LEU A 16 -17.68 -14.29 1.63
C LEU A 16 -19.21 -14.39 1.53
N PRO A 17 -19.95 -13.26 1.50
CA PRO A 17 -21.34 -13.30 1.11
C PRO A 17 -21.45 -13.84 -0.33
N THR A 18 -22.45 -14.69 -0.56
CA THR A 18 -22.85 -15.18 -1.89
C THR A 18 -22.89 -14.03 -2.89
N PRO A 19 -22.42 -14.18 -4.15
CA PRO A 19 -22.37 -13.07 -5.10
C PRO A 19 -23.75 -12.43 -5.25
N ALA A 20 -23.95 -11.28 -4.62
CA ALA A 20 -25.00 -10.37 -5.00
C ALA A 20 -24.64 -9.93 -6.42
N ALA A 21 -25.60 -9.98 -7.34
CA ALA A 21 -25.41 -9.63 -8.73
C ALA A 21 -24.56 -8.35 -8.85
N GLN A 22 -23.33 -8.50 -9.35
CA GLN A 22 -22.44 -7.38 -9.68
C GLN A 22 -23.25 -6.47 -10.60
N GLN A 23 -23.72 -5.35 -10.05
CA GLN A 23 -24.04 -4.21 -10.87
C GLN A 23 -22.69 -3.81 -11.46
N THR A 24 -22.44 -4.20 -12.71
CA THR A 24 -21.32 -3.67 -13.49
C THR A 24 -21.53 -2.17 -13.52
N ALA A 25 -20.88 -1.46 -12.59
CA ALA A 25 -20.79 -0.02 -12.65
C ALA A 25 -20.22 0.33 -14.03
N GLU A 26 -20.80 1.34 -14.69
CA GLU A 26 -20.22 1.80 -15.94
C GLU A 26 -18.76 2.24 -15.69
N PRO A 27 -17.81 1.88 -16.57
CA PRO A 27 -16.41 2.25 -16.38
C PRO A 27 -16.27 3.77 -16.19
N ASP A 28 -15.53 4.20 -15.16
CA ASP A 28 -15.28 5.63 -14.93
C ASP A 28 -14.51 6.22 -16.12
N PRO A 29 -15.08 7.17 -16.88
CA PRO A 29 -14.43 7.75 -18.04
C PRO A 29 -13.12 8.49 -17.72
N VAL A 30 -12.96 9.00 -16.49
CA VAL A 30 -11.72 9.67 -16.06
C VAL A 30 -10.61 8.65 -15.91
N ASP A 31 -10.88 7.56 -15.21
CA ASP A 31 -9.94 6.45 -15.05
C ASP A 31 -9.59 5.79 -16.39
N GLN A 32 -10.60 5.53 -17.24
CA GLN A 32 -10.39 4.98 -18.58
C GLN A 32 -9.48 5.87 -19.44
N ALA A 33 -9.62 7.20 -19.36
CA ALA A 33 -8.74 8.13 -20.03
C ALA A 33 -7.31 8.10 -19.45
N ALA A 34 -7.17 7.99 -18.12
CA ALA A 34 -5.88 7.86 -17.45
C ALA A 34 -5.16 6.56 -17.85
N LEU A 35 -5.87 5.44 -17.88
CA LEU A 35 -5.37 4.16 -18.35
C LEU A 35 -4.93 4.24 -19.81
N ALA A 36 -5.80 4.70 -20.72
CA ALA A 36 -5.47 4.83 -22.13
C ALA A 36 -4.22 5.71 -22.36
N LYS A 37 -4.09 6.81 -21.61
CA LYS A 37 -2.90 7.66 -21.63
C LYS A 37 -1.66 6.89 -21.19
N ALA A 38 -1.71 6.18 -20.06
CA ALA A 38 -0.58 5.39 -19.56
C ALA A 38 -0.15 4.29 -20.55
N LEU A 39 -1.10 3.54 -21.10
CA LEU A 39 -0.83 2.44 -22.03
C LEU A 39 -0.33 2.92 -23.40
N SER A 40 -0.79 4.09 -23.86
CA SER A 40 -0.28 4.69 -25.10
C SER A 40 1.18 5.17 -24.97
N ALA A 41 1.59 5.56 -23.76
CA ALA A 41 2.94 6.03 -23.47
C ALA A 41 3.99 4.92 -23.32
N LEU A 42 3.55 3.66 -23.19
CA LEU A 42 4.47 2.51 -23.21
C LEU A 42 5.30 2.53 -24.49
N GLN A 43 6.60 2.28 -24.38
CA GLN A 43 7.48 2.10 -25.53
C GLN A 43 7.42 0.64 -26.02
N PRO A 44 7.59 0.36 -27.32
CA PRO A 44 7.72 -1.01 -27.83
C PRO A 44 9.07 -1.62 -27.45
N GLN A 45 9.20 -2.94 -27.48
CA GLN A 45 10.47 -3.64 -27.20
C GLN A 45 11.62 -3.16 -28.10
N ARG A 46 12.86 -3.34 -27.65
CA ARG A 46 14.10 -3.08 -28.39
C ARG A 46 14.63 -4.40 -28.97
N PRO A 47 14.60 -4.59 -30.30
CA PRO A 47 14.95 -5.88 -30.88
C PRO A 47 16.37 -6.33 -30.54
N GLY A 48 16.50 -7.53 -29.97
CA GLY A 48 17.78 -8.13 -29.59
C GLY A 48 18.34 -7.60 -28.26
N VAL A 49 17.57 -6.78 -27.55
CA VAL A 49 17.86 -6.33 -26.18
C VAL A 49 16.76 -6.90 -25.30
N THR A 50 17.14 -7.66 -24.27
CA THR A 50 16.16 -8.09 -23.27
C THR A 50 15.67 -6.88 -22.49
N ASP A 51 14.43 -6.47 -22.72
CA ASP A 51 13.76 -5.43 -21.97
C ASP A 51 13.11 -5.99 -20.69
N LEU A 52 13.06 -5.14 -19.67
CA LEU A 52 12.22 -5.36 -18.51
C LEU A 52 11.04 -4.38 -18.56
N TYR A 53 9.84 -4.94 -18.70
CA TYR A 53 8.60 -4.19 -18.47
C TYR A 53 8.22 -4.30 -17.01
N VAL A 54 7.71 -3.22 -16.43
CA VAL A 54 7.40 -3.16 -15.01
C VAL A 54 5.96 -2.69 -14.82
N VAL A 55 5.22 -3.39 -13.97
CA VAL A 55 3.89 -3.00 -13.52
C VAL A 55 3.92 -2.94 -12.00
N GLY A 56 3.64 -1.76 -11.45
CA GLY A 56 3.38 -1.57 -10.02
C GLY A 56 1.89 -1.46 -9.77
N PHE A 57 1.40 -2.11 -8.72
CA PHE A 57 -0.01 -2.14 -8.33
C PHE A 57 -0.15 -1.84 -6.84
N ALA A 58 -0.65 -0.66 -6.50
CA ALA A 58 -1.02 -0.26 -5.14
C ALA A 58 -2.52 -0.47 -4.94
N GLY A 59 -2.90 -1.64 -4.41
CA GLY A 59 -4.29 -2.12 -4.46
C GLY A 59 -5.24 -1.45 -3.47
N ASP A 60 -4.73 -0.86 -2.40
CA ASP A 60 -5.55 -0.39 -1.29
C ASP A 60 -5.31 1.11 -1.02
N ALA A 61 -6.40 1.88 -1.04
CA ALA A 61 -6.40 3.31 -0.82
C ALA A 61 -6.25 3.71 0.66
N SER A 62 -6.46 2.81 1.61
CA SER A 62 -6.50 3.13 3.05
C SER A 62 -5.14 3.52 3.63
N ASP A 63 -4.03 3.04 3.05
CA ASP A 63 -2.68 3.27 3.55
C ASP A 63 -1.75 3.86 2.46
N ASP A 64 -1.13 5.01 2.75
CA ASP A 64 -0.23 5.70 1.83
C ASP A 64 0.98 4.86 1.39
N VAL A 65 1.41 3.88 2.21
CA VAL A 65 2.59 3.06 1.94
C VAL A 65 2.52 2.35 0.59
N PHE A 66 1.33 1.90 0.18
CA PHE A 66 1.15 1.15 -1.06
C PHE A 66 1.40 2.03 -2.28
N ARG A 67 0.79 3.22 -2.29
CA ARG A 67 1.06 4.27 -3.28
C ARG A 67 2.54 4.65 -3.28
N ASN A 68 3.12 4.92 -2.11
CA ASN A 68 4.49 5.39 -1.99
C ASN A 68 5.48 4.40 -2.61
N GLU A 69 5.32 3.11 -2.31
CA GLU A 69 6.14 2.04 -2.88
C GLU A 69 5.95 1.90 -4.38
N THR A 70 4.72 1.98 -4.89
CA THR A 70 4.42 1.83 -6.32
C THR A 70 4.95 3.00 -7.15
N LEU A 71 4.82 4.24 -6.66
CA LEU A 71 5.41 5.42 -7.31
C LEU A 71 6.94 5.40 -7.23
N TYR A 72 7.49 4.94 -6.11
CA TYR A 72 8.93 4.76 -5.98
C TYR A 72 9.48 3.64 -6.87
N LEU A 73 8.77 2.52 -7.03
CA LEU A 73 9.10 1.46 -7.98
C LEU A 73 9.26 2.05 -9.39
N LYS A 74 8.29 2.86 -9.83
CA LYS A 74 8.38 3.57 -11.11
C LYS A 74 9.65 4.41 -11.19
N GLN A 75 9.91 5.26 -10.20
CA GLN A 75 11.11 6.10 -10.18
C GLN A 75 12.40 5.27 -10.25
N LEU A 76 12.52 4.24 -9.41
CA LEU A 76 13.68 3.38 -9.31
C LEU A 76 13.95 2.67 -10.64
N PHE A 77 12.95 2.04 -11.23
CA PHE A 77 13.15 1.26 -12.44
C PHE A 77 13.42 2.12 -13.68
N GLU A 78 12.84 3.32 -13.76
CA GLU A 78 13.12 4.26 -14.85
C GLU A 78 14.52 4.90 -14.76
N GLN A 79 15.04 5.11 -13.54
CA GLN A 79 16.32 5.80 -13.33
C GLN A 79 17.52 4.85 -13.23
N ARG A 80 17.32 3.67 -12.64
CA ARG A 80 18.40 2.73 -12.31
C ARG A 80 18.39 1.46 -13.16
N PHE A 81 17.24 0.98 -13.61
CA PHE A 81 17.10 -0.35 -14.22
C PHE A 81 16.78 -0.35 -15.71
N ASP A 82 17.08 0.75 -16.42
CA ASP A 82 16.88 0.89 -17.87
C ASP A 82 15.45 0.59 -18.34
N ALA A 83 14.44 0.84 -17.48
CA ALA A 83 13.03 0.59 -17.80
C ALA A 83 12.26 1.86 -18.19
N ARG A 84 12.95 2.96 -18.54
CA ARG A 84 12.29 4.24 -18.88
C ARG A 84 11.31 4.05 -20.03
N GLY A 85 10.05 4.46 -19.81
CA GLY A 85 8.97 4.26 -20.79
C GLY A 85 8.42 2.82 -20.86
N ARG A 86 8.82 1.94 -19.95
CA ARG A 86 8.34 0.55 -19.81
C ARG A 86 7.74 0.26 -18.44
N VAL A 87 7.45 1.29 -17.66
CA VAL A 87 6.85 1.17 -16.33
C VAL A 87 5.45 1.75 -16.32
N VAL A 88 4.46 0.96 -15.91
CA VAL A 88 3.10 1.41 -15.58
C VAL A 88 2.91 1.28 -14.07
N ALA A 89 2.36 2.31 -13.45
CA ALA A 89 1.97 2.32 -12.04
C ALA A 89 0.45 2.48 -11.98
N LEU A 90 -0.22 1.54 -11.32
CA LEU A 90 -1.64 1.59 -11.01
C LEU A 90 -1.79 1.90 -9.52
N VAL A 91 -2.61 2.87 -9.16
CA VAL A 91 -2.64 3.43 -7.80
C VAL A 91 -4.06 3.68 -7.31
N ASN A 92 -4.42 3.00 -6.23
CA ASN A 92 -5.52 3.40 -5.36
C ASN A 92 -4.95 4.24 -4.21
N ASN A 93 -5.42 5.48 -4.11
CA ASN A 93 -5.16 6.38 -2.99
C ASN A 93 -6.13 7.57 -3.07
N PRO A 94 -6.62 8.11 -1.95
CA PRO A 94 -7.53 9.25 -1.97
C PRO A 94 -6.99 10.47 -2.73
N ASP A 95 -5.67 10.67 -2.76
CA ASP A 95 -5.04 11.79 -3.47
C ASP A 95 -4.91 11.58 -4.99
N ASN A 96 -5.21 10.38 -5.48
CA ASN A 96 -5.26 10.05 -6.91
C ASN A 96 -6.70 10.13 -7.47
N LEU A 97 -7.71 10.36 -6.62
CA LEU A 97 -9.10 10.45 -7.05
C LEU A 97 -9.47 11.84 -7.57
N GLY A 98 -10.58 11.93 -8.30
CA GLY A 98 -11.13 13.18 -8.82
C GLY A 98 -10.82 13.43 -10.30
N GLU A 99 -10.98 14.68 -10.75
CA GLU A 99 -10.97 15.00 -12.19
C GLU A 99 -9.59 14.92 -12.87
N GLN A 100 -8.50 14.87 -12.11
CA GLN A 100 -7.12 14.94 -12.62
C GLN A 100 -6.21 13.90 -11.92
N PRO A 101 -6.46 12.59 -12.09
CA PRO A 101 -5.61 11.56 -11.52
C PRO A 101 -4.21 11.62 -12.13
N TYR A 102 -3.19 11.30 -11.33
CA TYR A 102 -1.80 11.20 -11.80
C TYR A 102 -1.44 9.78 -12.26
N ALA A 103 -2.23 8.78 -11.89
CA ALA A 103 -2.11 7.38 -12.32
C ALA A 103 -3.49 6.75 -12.54
N PRO A 104 -3.63 5.71 -13.38
CA PRO A 104 -4.86 4.91 -13.44
C PRO A 104 -5.07 4.18 -12.11
N LEU A 105 -6.33 3.86 -11.80
CA LEU A 105 -6.70 3.11 -10.62
C LEU A 105 -6.14 1.68 -10.67
N ALA A 106 -5.81 1.15 -9.50
CA ALA A 106 -5.41 -0.24 -9.30
C ALA A 106 -6.63 -1.14 -9.10
N THR A 107 -7.42 -1.31 -10.15
CA THR A 107 -8.53 -2.29 -10.20
C THR A 107 -8.08 -3.57 -10.91
N TYR A 108 -8.81 -4.68 -10.72
CA TYR A 108 -8.52 -5.92 -11.44
C TYR A 108 -8.62 -5.74 -12.95
N ASP A 109 -9.63 -5.03 -13.44
CA ASP A 109 -9.83 -4.74 -14.87
C ASP A 109 -8.66 -3.93 -15.44
N ASN A 110 -8.21 -2.87 -14.76
CA ASN A 110 -7.07 -2.07 -15.20
C ASN A 110 -5.76 -2.86 -15.17
N LEU A 111 -5.58 -3.76 -14.19
CA LEU A 111 -4.45 -4.68 -14.17
C LEU A 111 -4.49 -5.62 -15.37
N TYR A 112 -5.65 -6.21 -15.66
CA TYR A 112 -5.84 -7.12 -16.78
C TYR A 112 -5.51 -6.43 -18.11
N ASP A 113 -6.07 -5.24 -18.35
CA ASP A 113 -5.81 -4.45 -19.56
C ASP A 113 -4.36 -3.98 -19.66
N THR A 114 -3.75 -3.60 -18.54
CA THR A 114 -2.34 -3.22 -18.48
C THR A 114 -1.43 -4.39 -18.85
N LEU A 115 -1.67 -5.57 -18.29
CA LEU A 115 -0.92 -6.78 -18.63
C LEU A 115 -1.10 -7.15 -20.10
N ALA A 116 -2.32 -7.08 -20.63
CA ALA A 116 -2.60 -7.33 -22.04
C ALA A 116 -1.85 -6.33 -22.96
N ALA A 117 -1.78 -5.05 -22.58
CA ALA A 117 -1.03 -4.04 -23.33
C ALA A 117 0.48 -4.29 -23.26
N VAL A 118 1.02 -4.61 -22.09
CA VAL A 118 2.44 -4.97 -21.90
C VAL A 118 2.80 -6.20 -22.74
N GLY A 119 2.00 -7.26 -22.67
CA GLY A 119 2.22 -8.50 -23.44
C GLY A 119 2.14 -8.31 -24.97
N LYS A 120 1.54 -7.21 -25.46
CA LYS A 120 1.58 -6.79 -26.87
C LYS A 120 2.83 -5.98 -27.24
N ARG A 121 3.49 -5.33 -26.28
CA ARG A 121 4.71 -4.53 -26.50
C ARG A 121 6.00 -5.33 -26.33
N MET A 122 5.96 -6.37 -25.50
CA MET A 122 7.06 -7.29 -25.28
C MET A 122 7.36 -8.15 -26.51
N ASP A 123 8.63 -8.49 -26.72
CA ASP A 123 8.99 -9.74 -27.38
C ASP A 123 9.02 -10.85 -26.33
N ARG A 124 7.99 -11.69 -26.37
CA ARG A 124 7.73 -12.75 -25.39
C ARG A 124 8.85 -13.79 -25.29
N LYS A 125 9.77 -13.86 -26.26
CA LYS A 125 10.90 -14.80 -26.25
C LYS A 125 12.13 -14.24 -25.57
N GLU A 126 12.28 -12.92 -25.51
CA GLU A 126 13.47 -12.29 -24.97
C GLU A 126 13.24 -11.46 -23.73
N ASP A 127 12.09 -10.78 -23.62
CA ASP A 127 11.76 -9.83 -22.56
C ASP A 127 11.18 -10.50 -21.32
N ALA A 128 11.18 -9.75 -20.21
CA ALA A 128 10.52 -10.16 -18.97
C ALA A 128 9.58 -9.06 -18.45
N LEU A 129 8.55 -9.49 -17.71
CA LEU A 129 7.73 -8.63 -16.86
C LEU A 129 8.23 -8.69 -15.42
N LEU A 130 8.28 -7.55 -14.75
CA LEU A 130 8.24 -7.45 -13.29
C LEU A 130 6.88 -6.91 -12.87
N LEU A 131 6.11 -7.71 -12.14
CA LEU A 131 4.88 -7.29 -11.49
C LEU A 131 5.14 -7.15 -9.99
N PHE A 132 5.01 -5.93 -9.47
CA PHE A 132 5.09 -5.64 -8.05
C PHE A 132 3.69 -5.26 -7.55
N VAL A 133 3.12 -6.09 -6.69
CA VAL A 133 1.81 -5.83 -6.05
C VAL A 133 2.05 -5.53 -4.59
N THR A 134 1.51 -4.42 -4.11
CA THR A 134 1.56 -4.03 -2.70
C THR A 134 0.16 -3.63 -2.23
N THR A 135 -0.35 -4.34 -1.23
CA THR A 135 -1.71 -4.19 -0.70
C THR A 135 -1.88 -5.08 0.55
N HIS A 136 -3.03 -5.02 1.23
CA HIS A 136 -3.41 -6.02 2.22
C HIS A 136 -3.69 -7.39 1.57
N GLY A 137 -3.57 -8.44 2.37
CA GLY A 137 -3.88 -9.81 1.95
C GLY A 137 -4.72 -10.53 3.00
N THR A 138 -5.53 -11.47 2.56
CA THR A 138 -6.46 -12.24 3.41
C THR A 138 -5.91 -13.63 3.73
N GLU A 139 -6.46 -14.28 4.76
CA GLU A 139 -6.08 -15.66 5.12
C GLU A 139 -6.45 -16.68 4.03
N ASP A 140 -7.44 -16.34 3.19
CA ASP A 140 -7.87 -17.12 2.02
C ASP A 140 -6.97 -16.89 0.79
N HIS A 141 -5.84 -16.21 0.97
CA HIS A 141 -4.83 -15.95 -0.07
C HIS A 141 -5.36 -15.08 -1.20
N THR A 142 -6.20 -14.10 -0.91
CA THR A 142 -6.59 -13.06 -1.87
C THR A 142 -5.85 -11.75 -1.58
N LEU A 143 -5.60 -10.98 -2.64
CA LEU A 143 -5.11 -9.60 -2.54
C LEU A 143 -6.32 -8.69 -2.41
N TYR A 144 -6.33 -7.83 -1.40
CA TYR A 144 -7.40 -6.85 -1.22
C TYR A 144 -7.23 -5.72 -2.25
N VAL A 145 -8.34 -5.28 -2.81
CA VAL A 145 -8.40 -4.13 -3.70
C VAL A 145 -9.47 -3.21 -3.15
N GLN A 146 -9.11 -1.96 -2.86
CA GLN A 146 -10.04 -0.93 -2.42
C GLN A 146 -9.66 0.38 -3.11
N VAL A 147 -10.60 0.90 -3.91
CA VAL A 147 -10.44 2.21 -4.59
C VAL A 147 -10.86 3.33 -3.64
N ASP A 148 -12.02 3.17 -3.00
CA ASP A 148 -12.57 4.08 -2.00
C ASP A 148 -13.49 3.32 -1.02
N GLY A 149 -14.24 4.03 -0.17
CA GLY A 149 -15.13 3.41 0.82
C GLY A 149 -16.36 2.67 0.26
N ASN A 150 -16.60 2.68 -1.05
CA ASN A 150 -17.74 2.04 -1.70
C ASN A 150 -17.33 0.99 -2.76
N GLU A 151 -16.05 0.95 -3.15
CA GLU A 151 -15.53 0.05 -4.18
C GLU A 151 -14.40 -0.81 -3.63
N GLU A 152 -14.73 -2.07 -3.37
CA GLU A 152 -13.79 -3.11 -2.95
C GLU A 152 -13.91 -4.38 -3.81
N ASP A 153 -12.79 -5.07 -3.98
CA ASP A 153 -12.68 -6.32 -4.74
C ASP A 153 -11.52 -7.17 -4.17
N PHE A 154 -11.40 -8.40 -4.67
CA PHE A 154 -10.37 -9.35 -4.26
C PHE A 154 -9.79 -10.08 -5.47
N ILE A 155 -8.46 -10.06 -5.59
CA ILE A 155 -7.76 -10.80 -6.65
C ILE A 155 -7.27 -12.13 -6.07
N SER A 156 -7.78 -13.24 -6.58
CA SER A 156 -7.32 -14.58 -6.19
C SER A 156 -6.01 -14.96 -6.93
N PRO A 157 -5.31 -16.01 -6.47
CA PRO A 157 -4.15 -16.54 -7.19
C PRO A 157 -4.48 -17.00 -8.62
N GLN A 158 -5.70 -17.46 -8.85
CA GLN A 158 -6.17 -17.92 -10.16
C GLN A 158 -6.50 -16.76 -11.10
N ASP A 159 -7.05 -15.66 -10.58
CA ASP A 159 -7.33 -14.45 -11.37
C ASP A 159 -6.02 -13.86 -11.88
N LEU A 160 -5.04 -13.68 -10.99
CA LEU A 160 -3.72 -13.17 -11.38
C LEU A 160 -3.00 -14.11 -12.35
N ARG A 161 -3.13 -15.43 -12.16
CA ARG A 161 -2.59 -16.42 -13.10
C ARG A 161 -3.21 -16.26 -14.49
N THR A 162 -4.53 -16.13 -14.54
CA THR A 162 -5.31 -15.99 -15.77
C THR A 162 -4.93 -14.72 -16.51
N ALA A 163 -4.91 -13.56 -15.84
CA ALA A 163 -4.52 -12.28 -16.44
C ALA A 163 -3.11 -12.31 -17.08
N LEU A 164 -2.14 -12.95 -16.41
CA LEU A 164 -0.78 -13.09 -16.93
C LEU A 164 -0.70 -14.04 -18.14
N ASP A 165 -1.41 -15.17 -18.08
CA ASP A 165 -1.41 -16.17 -19.15
C ASP A 165 -2.17 -15.66 -20.40
N ASP A 166 -3.29 -14.97 -20.22
CA ASP A 166 -4.08 -14.36 -21.31
C ASP A 166 -3.32 -13.22 -22.00
N ALA A 167 -2.53 -12.46 -21.25
CA ALA A 167 -1.58 -11.49 -21.80
C ALA A 167 -0.43 -12.16 -22.60
N GLY A 168 -0.23 -13.46 -22.44
CA GLY A 168 0.84 -14.23 -23.07
C GLY A 168 2.23 -13.91 -22.51
N ILE A 169 2.32 -13.58 -21.21
CA ILE A 169 3.56 -13.20 -20.54
C ILE A 169 4.18 -14.43 -19.88
N ASP A 170 5.14 -15.05 -20.58
CA ASP A 170 5.81 -16.26 -20.10
C ASP A 170 6.88 -15.96 -19.04
N HIS A 171 7.76 -14.99 -19.32
CA HIS A 171 8.87 -14.60 -18.46
C HIS A 171 8.45 -13.54 -17.46
N ARG A 172 8.32 -13.93 -16.20
CA ARG A 172 7.71 -13.08 -15.16
C ARG A 172 8.46 -13.14 -13.84
N ILE A 173 8.69 -11.97 -13.26
CA ILE A 173 9.13 -11.73 -11.89
C ILE A 173 7.90 -11.19 -11.16
N ILE A 174 7.35 -11.97 -10.25
CA ILE A 174 6.15 -11.60 -9.49
C ILE A 174 6.58 -11.34 -8.06
N VAL A 175 6.34 -10.13 -7.57
CA VAL A 175 6.72 -9.69 -6.25
C VAL A 175 5.46 -9.26 -5.52
N LEU A 176 5.10 -9.98 -4.46
CA LEU A 176 3.86 -9.77 -3.72
C LEU A 176 4.17 -9.30 -2.30
N SER A 177 3.90 -8.02 -2.04
CA SER A 177 3.97 -7.37 -0.73
C SER A 177 2.58 -7.35 -0.10
N ALA A 178 2.19 -8.47 0.52
CA ALA A 178 0.91 -8.62 1.19
C ALA A 178 0.96 -9.72 2.26
N CYS A 179 0.06 -9.65 3.24
CA CYS A 179 -0.17 -10.72 4.22
C CYS A 179 -0.54 -12.02 3.50
N TYR A 180 -0.06 -13.16 4.00
CA TYR A 180 -0.36 -14.50 3.45
C TYR A 180 0.03 -14.71 1.97
N SER A 181 0.82 -13.79 1.39
CA SER A 181 1.21 -13.78 -0.04
C SER A 181 1.92 -15.05 -0.52
N GLY A 182 2.52 -15.83 0.37
CA GLY A 182 3.05 -17.17 0.07
C GLY A 182 2.01 -18.12 -0.52
N GLY A 183 0.72 -17.89 -0.26
CA GLY A 183 -0.41 -18.64 -0.82
C GLY A 183 -0.55 -18.55 -2.34
N PHE A 184 0.04 -17.54 -2.97
CA PHE A 184 0.03 -17.38 -4.44
C PHE A 184 1.04 -18.29 -5.15
N ILE A 185 2.07 -18.78 -4.46
CA ILE A 185 3.16 -19.55 -5.07
C ILE A 185 2.66 -20.79 -5.83
N PRO A 186 1.77 -21.64 -5.27
CA PRO A 186 1.31 -22.84 -5.97
C PRO A 186 0.65 -22.59 -7.33
N ALA A 187 -0.13 -21.50 -7.46
CA ALA A 187 -0.86 -21.16 -8.69
C ALA A 187 0.04 -20.48 -9.74
N LEU A 188 0.99 -19.64 -9.30
CA LEU A 188 1.82 -18.81 -10.17
C LEU A 188 3.16 -19.46 -10.56
N ARG A 189 3.62 -20.47 -9.81
CA ARG A 189 4.92 -21.09 -10.08
C ARG A 189 4.93 -21.77 -11.45
N SER A 190 5.97 -21.48 -12.22
CA SER A 190 6.24 -22.13 -13.49
C SER A 190 7.75 -22.20 -13.71
N PRO A 191 8.25 -22.93 -14.71
CA PRO A 191 9.66 -22.86 -15.07
C PRO A 191 10.12 -21.46 -15.51
N ASP A 192 9.21 -20.57 -15.94
CA ASP A 192 9.49 -19.23 -16.45
C ASP A 192 9.15 -18.11 -15.45
N THR A 193 8.84 -18.46 -14.20
CA THR A 193 8.47 -17.48 -13.16
C THR A 193 9.51 -17.41 -12.05
N LEU A 194 9.92 -16.20 -11.66
CA LEU A 194 10.46 -15.89 -10.33
C LEU A 194 9.34 -15.31 -9.47
N ILE A 195 9.09 -15.87 -8.29
CA ILE A 195 8.12 -15.35 -7.32
C ILE A 195 8.85 -14.99 -6.04
N LEU A 196 8.57 -13.80 -5.51
CA LEU A 196 9.04 -13.30 -4.22
C LEU A 196 7.82 -12.86 -3.41
N THR A 197 7.68 -13.34 -2.17
CA THR A 197 6.53 -13.01 -1.32
C THR A 197 6.98 -12.44 0.01
N ALA A 198 6.26 -11.45 0.52
CA ALA A 198 6.54 -10.81 1.81
C ALA A 198 6.32 -11.73 3.00
N ALA A 199 5.41 -12.71 2.89
CA ALA A 199 5.12 -13.63 3.96
C ALA A 199 4.91 -15.06 3.46
N ARG A 200 4.95 -16.00 4.41
CA ARG A 200 4.49 -17.38 4.22
C ARG A 200 2.95 -17.42 4.13
N ALA A 201 2.42 -18.46 3.49
CA ALA A 201 0.97 -18.63 3.27
C ALA A 201 0.08 -18.62 4.54
N ASP A 202 0.65 -18.82 5.73
CA ASP A 202 -0.05 -18.85 7.02
C ASP A 202 0.48 -17.78 7.99
N ARG A 203 1.12 -16.73 7.46
CA ARG A 203 1.73 -15.64 8.24
C ARG A 203 1.30 -14.27 7.69
N PRO A 204 1.09 -13.28 8.56
CA PRO A 204 0.98 -11.89 8.13
C PRO A 204 2.34 -11.33 7.70
N SER A 205 2.32 -10.17 7.03
CA SER A 205 3.45 -9.27 6.84
C SER A 205 3.19 -7.94 7.56
N PHE A 206 4.21 -7.09 7.70
CA PHE A 206 4.16 -5.92 8.58
C PHE A 206 4.54 -4.61 7.89
N GLY A 207 4.24 -3.50 8.57
CA GLY A 207 4.58 -2.14 8.14
C GLY A 207 3.52 -1.45 7.28
N CYS A 208 2.33 -2.04 7.16
CA CYS A 208 1.15 -1.36 6.63
C CYS A 208 0.50 -0.54 7.77
N GLY A 209 0.04 0.68 7.48
CA GLY A 209 -0.54 1.60 8.47
C GLY A 209 0.01 3.03 8.42
N ASN A 210 -0.74 3.96 8.99
CA ASN A 210 -0.44 5.40 9.07
C ASN A 210 0.80 5.79 9.91
N THR A 211 1.62 4.83 10.34
CA THR A 211 2.84 5.07 11.13
C THR A 211 4.12 4.67 10.41
N SER A 212 4.01 4.19 9.16
CA SER A 212 5.14 3.86 8.31
C SER A 212 5.00 4.56 6.96
N ASN A 213 6.12 4.81 6.30
CA ASN A 213 6.15 5.34 4.94
C ASN A 213 6.27 4.22 3.89
N ALA A 214 6.74 3.05 4.29
CA ALA A 214 6.84 1.83 3.50
C ALA A 214 6.54 0.57 4.35
N THR A 215 6.07 -0.50 3.73
CA THR A 215 5.98 -1.83 4.35
C THR A 215 7.36 -2.36 4.72
N TYR A 216 7.46 -3.33 5.63
CA TYR A 216 8.76 -3.92 5.99
C TYR A 216 9.41 -4.58 4.77
N PHE A 217 8.59 -5.20 3.92
CA PHE A 217 9.06 -5.84 2.70
C PHE A 217 9.48 -4.84 1.63
N GLY A 218 8.68 -3.81 1.36
CA GLY A 218 9.02 -2.74 0.43
C GLY A 218 10.25 -1.96 0.86
N GLN A 219 10.39 -1.63 2.15
CA GLN A 219 11.62 -1.05 2.69
C GLN A 219 12.83 -1.94 2.42
N ALA A 220 12.75 -3.21 2.82
CA ALA A 220 13.91 -4.10 2.76
C ALA A 220 14.30 -4.52 1.33
N TRP A 221 13.31 -4.85 0.48
CA TRP A 221 13.56 -5.33 -0.88
C TRP A 221 13.65 -4.19 -1.89
N LEU A 222 12.57 -3.39 -2.02
CA LEU A 222 12.45 -2.38 -3.06
C LEU A 222 13.36 -1.18 -2.81
N ILE A 223 13.39 -0.67 -1.57
CA ILE A 223 14.10 0.57 -1.24
C ILE A 223 15.56 0.28 -0.91
N ASP A 224 15.86 -0.64 0.00
CA ASP A 224 17.23 -0.82 0.47
C ASP A 224 18.03 -1.74 -0.46
N ALA A 225 17.52 -2.94 -0.72
CA ALA A 225 18.30 -3.98 -1.39
C ALA A 225 18.44 -3.76 -2.91
N MET A 226 17.40 -3.30 -3.59
CA MET A 226 17.48 -2.98 -5.03
C MET A 226 18.34 -1.73 -5.34
N ASN A 227 18.60 -0.87 -4.36
CA ASN A 227 19.63 0.17 -4.50
C ASN A 227 21.07 -0.36 -4.32
N GLN A 228 21.22 -1.51 -3.65
CA GLN A 228 22.53 -2.13 -3.41
C GLN A 228 22.87 -3.21 -4.45
N SER A 229 21.87 -3.78 -5.10
CA SER A 229 22.01 -4.91 -6.02
C SER A 229 21.22 -4.67 -7.31
N ASP A 230 21.74 -5.17 -8.43
CA ASP A 230 21.00 -5.26 -9.70
C ASP A 230 20.30 -6.61 -9.90
N ASP A 231 20.45 -7.52 -8.94
CA ASP A 231 19.87 -8.86 -8.91
C ASP A 231 18.69 -8.90 -7.94
N SER A 232 17.48 -9.12 -8.46
CA SER A 232 16.27 -9.24 -7.63
C SER A 232 16.33 -10.38 -6.62
N LEU A 233 17.02 -11.49 -6.92
CA LEU A 233 17.14 -12.64 -6.03
C LEU A 233 18.19 -12.40 -4.94
N ALA A 234 19.30 -11.75 -5.28
CA ALA A 234 20.28 -11.33 -4.28
C ALA A 234 19.67 -10.25 -3.36
N ALA A 235 18.94 -9.29 -3.94
CA ALA A 235 18.21 -8.27 -3.19
C ALA A 235 17.19 -8.90 -2.23
N PHE A 236 16.48 -9.94 -2.66
CA PHE A 236 15.56 -10.68 -1.79
C PHE A 236 16.27 -11.40 -0.64
N THR A 237 17.47 -11.95 -0.88
CA THR A 237 18.28 -12.56 0.17
C THR A 237 18.67 -11.54 1.24
N MET A 238 19.05 -10.32 0.83
CA MET A 238 19.32 -9.20 1.74
C MET A 238 18.06 -8.79 2.50
N ALA A 239 16.94 -8.67 1.79
CA ALA A 239 15.66 -8.27 2.37
C ALA A 239 15.20 -9.26 3.45
N LYS A 240 15.31 -10.57 3.21
CA LYS A 240 14.98 -11.60 4.21
C LYS A 240 15.77 -11.45 5.51
N ALA A 241 17.06 -11.16 5.41
CA ALA A 241 17.90 -10.96 6.59
C ALA A 241 17.48 -9.70 7.36
N ALA A 242 17.22 -8.59 6.64
CA ALA A 242 16.78 -7.33 7.23
C ALA A 242 15.39 -7.46 7.91
N ILE A 243 14.43 -8.08 7.23
CA ILE A 243 13.08 -8.33 7.76
C ILE A 243 13.15 -9.20 9.02
N THR A 244 13.90 -10.31 8.98
CA THR A 244 14.07 -11.19 10.15
C THR A 244 14.64 -10.44 11.35
N ALA A 245 15.62 -9.56 11.13
CA ALA A 245 16.23 -8.77 12.18
C ALA A 245 15.23 -7.75 12.75
N ARG A 246 14.49 -7.04 11.89
CA ARG A 246 13.49 -6.05 12.27
C ARG A 246 12.33 -6.67 13.04
N GLU A 247 11.72 -7.74 12.51
CA GLU A 247 10.62 -8.44 13.19
C GLU A 247 11.04 -8.95 14.57
N LYS A 248 12.27 -9.47 14.70
CA LYS A 248 12.80 -9.87 16.01
C LYS A 248 12.96 -8.69 16.97
N GLN A 249 13.41 -7.54 16.47
CA GLN A 249 13.56 -6.32 17.27
C GLN A 249 12.21 -5.80 17.74
N ASP A 250 11.22 -5.82 16.86
CA ASP A 250 9.88 -5.28 17.11
C ASP A 250 8.98 -6.28 17.86
N GLY A 251 9.43 -7.53 18.03
CA GLY A 251 8.71 -8.57 18.76
C GLY A 251 7.59 -9.23 17.94
N GLU A 252 7.64 -9.07 16.63
CA GLU A 252 6.63 -9.56 15.69
C GLU A 252 6.75 -11.07 15.45
N LEU A 253 5.63 -11.68 15.07
CA LEU A 253 5.61 -13.05 14.58
C LEU A 253 6.34 -13.11 13.23
N PRO A 254 7.40 -13.92 13.05
CA PRO A 254 8.17 -13.90 11.82
C PRO A 254 7.32 -14.18 10.56
N SER A 255 7.36 -13.27 9.59
CA SER A 255 6.59 -13.38 8.34
C SER A 255 7.12 -14.49 7.42
N LEU A 256 8.42 -14.81 7.53
CA LEU A 256 9.14 -15.82 6.76
C LEU A 256 8.99 -15.64 5.23
N PRO A 257 9.51 -14.53 4.64
CA PRO A 257 9.38 -14.27 3.21
C PRO A 257 9.87 -15.45 2.35
N GLN A 258 9.13 -15.77 1.29
CA GLN A 258 9.35 -16.95 0.45
C GLN A 258 9.76 -16.60 -0.99
N GLN A 259 10.49 -17.51 -1.63
CA GLN A 259 10.85 -17.40 -3.04
C GLN A 259 10.57 -18.69 -3.79
N SER A 260 10.24 -18.59 -5.07
CA SER A 260 10.17 -19.70 -6.02
C SER A 260 10.85 -19.30 -7.32
N LEU A 261 11.94 -19.98 -7.70
CA LEU A 261 12.69 -19.71 -8.92
C LEU A 261 12.48 -20.82 -9.96
N GLY A 262 11.90 -20.45 -11.10
CA GLY A 262 11.80 -21.30 -12.28
C GLY A 262 13.15 -21.52 -12.97
N LYS A 263 13.34 -22.70 -13.58
CA LYS A 263 14.60 -23.07 -14.23
C LYS A 263 14.89 -22.29 -15.53
N ARG A 264 13.86 -21.81 -16.22
CA ARG A 264 13.96 -21.11 -17.52
C ARG A 264 14.01 -19.60 -17.38
N ILE A 265 13.48 -19.01 -16.30
CA ILE A 265 13.57 -17.56 -16.08
C ILE A 265 14.99 -17.11 -15.71
N ALA A 266 15.74 -17.94 -14.97
CA ALA A 266 17.10 -17.61 -14.53
C ALA A 266 18.04 -17.13 -15.66
N PRO A 267 18.18 -17.84 -16.81
CA PRO A 267 19.00 -17.35 -17.91
C PRO A 267 18.47 -16.08 -18.58
N VAL A 268 17.15 -15.83 -18.59
CA VAL A 268 16.56 -14.58 -19.11
C VAL A 268 16.98 -13.39 -18.23
N LEU A 269 16.88 -13.54 -16.91
CA LEU A 269 17.30 -12.50 -15.97
C LEU A 269 18.81 -12.25 -16.00
N ALA A 270 19.60 -13.31 -16.18
CA ALA A 270 21.04 -13.17 -16.36
C ALA A 270 21.40 -12.40 -17.64
N ARG A 271 20.67 -12.64 -18.75
CA ARG A 271 20.86 -11.92 -20.02
C ARG A 271 20.43 -10.45 -19.90
N TRP A 272 19.28 -10.18 -19.28
CA TRP A 272 18.84 -8.82 -18.96
C TRP A 272 19.92 -8.06 -18.17
N ARG A 273 20.39 -8.63 -17.07
CA ARG A 273 21.43 -8.02 -16.22
C ARG A 273 22.75 -7.81 -16.95
N ALA A 274 23.16 -8.73 -17.81
CA ALA A 274 24.38 -8.59 -18.60
C ALA A 274 24.33 -7.38 -19.56
N GLY A 275 23.14 -6.95 -19.98
CA GLY A 275 22.92 -5.73 -20.76
C GLY A 275 22.67 -4.47 -19.94
N LEU A 276 22.49 -4.60 -18.62
CA LEU A 276 22.16 -3.49 -17.74
C LEU A 276 23.44 -2.78 -17.25
N THR A 277 23.45 -1.45 -17.34
CA THR A 277 24.35 -0.60 -16.57
C THR A 277 23.52 0.15 -15.54
N PRO A 278 23.54 -0.25 -14.26
CA PRO A 278 22.68 0.38 -13.27
C PRO A 278 22.98 1.86 -13.12
N GLY A 279 21.94 2.69 -13.12
CA GLY A 279 22.04 4.10 -12.71
C GLY A 279 22.45 4.23 -11.24
N PRO A 280 22.68 5.45 -10.72
CA PRO A 280 22.96 5.66 -9.30
C PRO A 280 21.82 5.15 -8.41
N ALA A 281 22.09 5.00 -7.11
CA ALA A 281 21.04 4.73 -6.13
C ALA A 281 20.02 5.88 -6.13
N VAL A 282 18.74 5.54 -6.03
CA VAL A 282 17.62 6.48 -6.08
C VAL A 282 17.10 6.69 -4.65
N ALA A 283 17.16 7.91 -4.16
CA ALA A 283 16.67 8.24 -2.81
C ALA A 283 15.15 8.01 -2.71
N TYR A 284 14.71 7.38 -1.62
CA TYR A 284 13.28 7.24 -1.31
C TYR A 284 12.71 8.60 -0.89
N PRO A 285 11.73 9.17 -1.62
CA PRO A 285 11.31 10.56 -1.40
C PRO A 285 10.30 10.72 -0.26
N TYR A 286 9.79 9.63 0.30
CA TYR A 286 8.80 9.66 1.37
C TYR A 286 9.51 9.55 2.72
N PRO A 287 9.48 10.60 3.57
CA PRO A 287 10.15 10.58 4.86
C PRO A 287 9.46 9.60 5.82
N PRO A 288 10.17 9.04 6.82
CA PRO A 288 9.55 8.25 7.88
C PRO A 288 8.44 9.04 8.56
N VAL A 289 7.32 8.39 8.85
CA VAL A 289 6.23 9.02 9.59
C VAL A 289 6.70 9.19 11.03
N ALA A 290 6.65 10.42 11.54
CA ALA A 290 6.95 10.67 12.95
C ALA A 290 5.93 9.92 13.81
N PRO A 291 6.34 9.24 14.91
CA PRO A 291 5.37 8.68 15.83
C PRO A 291 4.45 9.81 16.28
N ALA A 292 3.14 9.54 16.29
CA ALA A 292 2.18 10.46 16.87
C ALA A 292 2.66 10.77 18.30
N VAL A 293 3.00 12.02 18.57
CA VAL A 293 3.20 12.47 19.93
C VAL A 293 1.85 12.31 20.61
N ASP A 294 1.76 11.38 21.56
CA ASP A 294 0.64 11.32 22.49
C ASP A 294 0.51 12.72 23.11
N ALA A 295 -0.47 13.50 22.65
CA ALA A 295 -0.91 14.70 23.33
C ALA A 295 -1.69 14.25 24.57
N GLY A 296 -0.97 13.77 25.58
CA GLY A 296 -1.54 13.16 26.77
C GLY A 296 -0.57 13.15 27.95
N ALA A 297 -0.22 14.35 28.45
CA ALA A 297 0.35 14.69 29.78
C ALA A 297 0.78 16.18 29.68
N ASP A 298 0.37 17.17 30.46
CA ASP A 298 -0.20 17.24 31.80
C ASP A 298 -1.06 18.52 31.91
N LEU A 299 -2.27 18.42 32.45
CA LEU A 299 -2.94 19.53 33.15
C LEU A 299 -3.67 18.96 34.38
N ASP A 300 -2.88 18.35 35.29
CA ASP A 300 -3.26 18.21 36.69
C ASP A 300 -2.60 19.35 37.48
N ASP A 301 -3.27 20.49 37.60
CA ASP A 301 -3.01 21.46 38.66
C ASP A 301 -4.10 21.27 39.74
N SER A 302 -3.88 20.27 40.60
CA SER A 302 -4.62 20.10 41.84
C SER A 302 -3.92 20.88 42.96
N GLY A 303 -4.13 22.20 42.97
CA GLY A 303 -3.82 23.06 44.11
C GLY A 303 -5.01 23.13 45.06
N ASP A 304 -5.13 22.17 45.98
CA ASP A 304 -6.14 22.17 47.04
C ASP A 304 -5.56 22.84 48.31
N PRO A 305 -6.12 23.94 48.85
CA PRO A 305 -5.71 24.46 50.14
C PRO A 305 -6.55 23.85 51.30
N ALA A 306 -5.85 23.39 52.33
CA ALA A 306 -6.37 22.78 53.54
C ALA A 306 -7.43 23.61 54.31
N PRO A 307 -8.33 22.98 55.09
CA PRO A 307 -9.49 23.64 55.69
C PRO A 307 -9.16 24.31 57.05
N ALA A 308 -9.86 25.40 57.36
CA ALA A 308 -9.87 26.05 58.68
C ALA A 308 -11.28 25.99 59.31
N PRO A 309 -11.40 26.01 60.65
CA PRO A 309 -12.49 25.33 61.38
C PRO A 309 -13.71 26.21 61.72
N GLU A 310 -14.83 25.53 62.01
CA GLU A 310 -16.12 26.06 62.45
C GLU A 310 -16.07 26.93 63.73
N ARG A 311 -16.90 27.97 63.77
CA ARG A 311 -17.52 28.49 65.01
C ARG A 311 -18.96 28.94 64.78
N ALA A 312 -19.83 28.50 65.70
CA ALA A 312 -21.25 28.76 65.78
C ALA A 312 -21.62 30.12 66.41
N ASN A 313 -22.82 30.61 66.06
CA ASN A 313 -23.76 31.49 66.78
C ASN A 313 -23.25 32.68 67.61
N ASP A 314 -23.76 33.90 67.35
CA ASP A 314 -24.85 34.50 68.17
C ASP A 314 -25.42 35.83 67.56
N ARG A 315 -26.73 36.03 67.81
CA ARG A 315 -27.52 37.29 67.88
C ARG A 315 -27.85 38.19 66.65
N SER A 316 -29.12 38.08 66.26
CA SER A 316 -30.06 39.15 65.81
C SER A 316 -30.29 40.25 66.89
N PRO A 317 -30.89 41.45 66.62
CA PRO A 317 -32.14 41.63 65.86
C PRO A 317 -32.34 42.91 64.99
N ALA A 318 -33.44 42.83 64.22
CA ALA A 318 -34.15 43.77 63.32
C ALA A 318 -34.55 45.14 63.96
N PRO A 319 -35.38 46.07 63.35
CA PRO A 319 -36.24 45.95 62.15
C PRO A 319 -36.43 47.24 61.28
N LYS A 320 -37.11 47.12 60.12
CA LYS A 320 -38.45 47.72 59.81
C LYS A 320 -38.72 47.91 58.31
N THR A 321 -39.94 47.51 57.98
CA THR A 321 -40.72 47.58 56.73
C THR A 321 -41.12 49.00 56.30
N ALA A 322 -41.25 49.25 54.98
CA ALA A 322 -42.31 50.10 54.41
C ALA A 322 -42.55 49.81 52.90
N ALA A 323 -43.79 50.07 52.49
CA ALA A 323 -44.57 49.54 51.36
C ALA A 323 -44.43 50.35 50.02
N PRO A 324 -45.14 49.97 48.92
CA PRO A 324 -44.82 50.33 47.54
C PRO A 324 -45.77 51.38 46.90
N GLY A 325 -45.39 51.89 45.71
CA GLY A 325 -46.23 52.63 44.77
C GLY A 325 -45.35 53.26 43.67
N THR A 326 -45.73 53.54 42.43
CA THR A 326 -46.95 53.41 41.61
C THR A 326 -46.50 53.65 40.16
N ARG A 327 -47.27 53.14 39.18
CA ARG A 327 -46.98 53.11 37.74
C ARG A 327 -47.06 54.49 37.01
N SER A 328 -46.18 54.61 35.99
CA SER A 328 -46.40 55.13 34.60
C SER A 328 -46.64 56.64 34.33
N PRO A 329 -46.53 57.12 33.06
CA PRO A 329 -45.63 56.77 31.93
C PRO A 329 -45.17 58.02 31.08
N ALA A 330 -44.65 57.76 29.85
CA ALA A 330 -44.47 58.66 28.68
C ALA A 330 -43.08 59.36 28.59
N THR A 331 -42.40 59.51 27.44
CA THR A 331 -42.69 59.44 25.99
C THR A 331 -41.33 59.38 25.25
N PRO A 332 -41.22 58.98 23.96
CA PRO A 332 -39.94 58.87 23.26
C PRO A 332 -39.64 60.04 22.30
N THR A 333 -38.49 59.92 21.61
CA THR A 333 -37.99 60.62 20.40
C THR A 333 -37.28 61.97 20.59
N PRO A 334 -36.29 62.32 19.74
CA PRO A 334 -36.29 62.23 18.26
C PRO A 334 -35.52 61.08 17.63
#